data_AF-A0A8X6EXY9-F1
#
_entry.id   AF-A0A8X6EXY9-F1
#
_cell.length_a   1.000
_cell.length_b   1.000
_cell.length_c   1.000
_cell.angle_alpha   90.00
_cell.angle_beta   90.00
_cell.angle_gamma   90.00
#
_symmetry.space_group_name_H-M   'P 1'
#
loop_
_entity.id
_entity.type
_entity.pdbx_description
1 polymer ?
#
loop_
_entity_poly.entity_id
_entity_poly.type
_entity_poly.pdbx_seq_one_letter_code
_entity_poly.pdbx_strand_id
1 'polypeptide(L)' 'MSSLRDTTESERLYVVKWSKEGKSLREIASLIGLTHGCVQTILLKYKKIGSVANIPGRGRKEILSTTAKRKIIH' A
#
# COMPACT_ATOMS: atom_id res chain seq x y z
N MET A 1 1.14 -10.87 -16.81
CA MET A 1 -0.02 -11.29 -16.00
C MET A 1 0.06 -10.60 -14.65
N SER A 2 -0.76 -9.58 -14.39
CA SER A 2 -0.96 -9.08 -13.02
C SER A 2 -2.10 -9.86 -12.41
N SER A 3 -1.78 -10.82 -11.55
CA SER A 3 -2.76 -11.33 -10.58
C SER A 3 -3.20 -10.16 -9.70
N LEU A 4 -4.50 -9.99 -9.47
CA LEU A 4 -5.10 -8.97 -8.58
C LEU A 4 -4.76 -9.19 -7.09
N ARG A 5 -3.68 -9.92 -6.80
CA ARG A 5 -3.23 -10.25 -5.46
C ARG A 5 -2.52 -9.04 -4.87
N ASP A 6 -2.94 -8.64 -3.67
CA ASP A 6 -2.18 -7.70 -2.87
C ASP A 6 -0.82 -8.28 -2.45
N THR A 7 0.18 -7.41 -2.36
CA THR A 7 1.47 -7.81 -1.79
C THR A 7 1.27 -8.22 -0.32
N THR A 8 2.03 -9.21 0.14
CA THR A 8 2.06 -9.52 1.57
C THR A 8 2.87 -8.47 2.32
N GLU A 9 2.67 -8.39 3.63
CA GLU A 9 3.48 -7.51 4.47
C GLU A 9 4.96 -7.93 4.47
N SER A 10 5.24 -9.24 4.43
CA SER A 10 6.60 -9.77 4.32
C SER A 10 7.29 -9.34 3.04
N GLU A 11 6.61 -9.39 1.88
CA GLU A 11 7.16 -8.89 0.61
C GLU A 11 7.52 -7.41 0.70
N ARG A 12 6.64 -6.58 1.29
CA ARG A 12 6.90 -5.14 1.49
C ARG A 12 8.07 -4.88 2.43
N LEU A 13 8.21 -5.68 3.50
CA LEU A 13 9.36 -5.62 4.40
C LEU A 13 10.66 -5.95 3.67
N TYR A 14 10.68 -7.01 2.86
CA TYR A 14 11.86 -7.38 2.07
C TYR A 14 12.25 -6.29 1.07
N VAL A 15 11.27 -5.66 0.39
CA VAL A 15 11.54 -4.53 -0.51
C VAL A 15 12.29 -3.40 0.22
N VAL A 16 11.81 -3.01 1.41
CA VAL A 16 12.46 -1.95 2.20
C VAL A 16 13.84 -2.38 2.69
N LYS A 17 13.99 -3.62 3.14
CA LYS A 17 15.28 -4.17 3.59
C LYS A 17 16.32 -4.10 2.47
N TRP A 18 16.04 -4.67 1.30
CA TRP A 18 16.97 -4.69 0.17
C TRP A 18 17.27 -3.29 -0.39
N SER A 19 16.30 -2.37 -0.32
CA SER A 19 16.54 -0.97 -0.69
C SER A 19 17.50 -0.27 0.28
N LYS A 20 17.46 -0.57 1.58
CA LYS A 20 18.42 -0.05 2.57
C LYS A 20 19.82 -0.62 2.37
N GLU A 21 19.92 -1.85 1.88
CA GLU A 21 21.18 -2.48 1.48
C GLU A 21 21.73 -1.97 0.14
N GLY A 22 21.04 -1.03 -0.52
CA GLY A 22 21.53 -0.36 -1.72
C GLY A 22 21.25 -1.10 -3.04
N LYS A 23 20.42 -2.15 -3.03
CA LYS A 23 20.03 -2.85 -4.27
C LYS A 23 19.17 -1.97 -5.17
N SER A 24 19.32 -2.16 -6.48
CA SER A 24 18.50 -1.48 -7.48
C SER A 24 17.06 -2.01 -7.50
N LEU A 25 16.13 -1.19 -7.98
CA LEU A 25 14.72 -1.57 -8.07
C LEU A 25 14.49 -2.83 -8.93
N ARG A 26 15.29 -3.00 -10.00
CA ARG A 26 15.20 -4.16 -10.89
C ARG A 26 15.67 -5.44 -10.20
N GLU A 27 16.77 -5.38 -9.44
CA GLU A 27 17.25 -6.53 -8.67
C GLU A 27 16.25 -6.95 -7.60
N ILE A 28 15.69 -5.97 -6.87
CA ILE A 28 14.66 -6.23 -5.85
C ILE A 28 13.43 -6.90 -6.47
N ALA A 29 12.99 -6.39 -7.61
CA ALA A 29 11.87 -6.95 -8.38
C ALA A 29 12.13 -8.42 -8.75
N SER A 30 13.32 -8.73 -9.28
CA SER A 30 13.70 -10.10 -9.65
C SER A 30 13.81 -11.04 -8.43
N LEU A 31 14.32 -10.55 -7.29
CA LEU A 31 14.49 -11.36 -6.08
C LEU A 31 13.16 -11.76 -5.44
N ILE A 32 12.16 -10.87 -5.48
CA ILE A 32 10.86 -11.08 -4.81
C ILE A 32 9.80 -11.61 -5.78
N GLY A 33 10.03 -11.49 -7.09
CA GLY A 33 9.05 -11.85 -8.12
C GLY A 33 7.96 -10.79 -8.30
N LEU A 34 8.29 -9.52 -8.05
CA LEU A 34 7.38 -8.38 -8.24
C LEU A 34 7.75 -7.59 -9.50
N THR A 35 6.82 -6.76 -9.96
CA THR A 35 7.12 -5.82 -11.04
C THR A 35 7.91 -4.62 -10.52
N HIS A 36 8.75 -4.03 -11.37
CA HIS A 36 9.49 -2.81 -11.04
C HIS A 36 8.59 -1.68 -10.52
N GLY A 37 7.44 -1.45 -11.16
CA GLY A 37 6.49 -0.43 -10.74
C GLY A 37 5.86 -0.71 -9.37
N CYS A 38 5.64 -1.98 -9.02
CA CYS A 38 5.16 -2.37 -7.70
C CYS A 38 6.20 -2.02 -6.63
N VAL A 39 7.46 -2.42 -6.83
CA VAL A 39 8.58 -2.11 -5.93
C VAL A 39 8.73 -0.60 -5.74
N GLN A 40 8.71 0.16 -6.84
CA GLN A 40 8.78 1.62 -6.80
C GLN A 40 7.63 2.23 -5.97
N THR A 41 6.40 1.75 -6.16
CA THR A 41 5.22 2.24 -5.43
C THR A 41 5.33 1.94 -3.93
N ILE A 42 5.82 0.75 -3.55
CA ILE A 42 6.05 0.38 -2.15
C ILE A 42 7.05 1.34 -1.50
N LEU A 43 8.18 1.60 -2.15
CA LEU A 43 9.21 2.48 -1.62
C LEU A 43 8.75 3.94 -1.53
N LEU A 44 7.98 4.43 -2.50
CA LEU A 44 7.40 5.77 -2.46
C LEU A 44 6.43 5.92 -1.28
N LYS A 45 5.56 4.92 -1.05
CA LYS A 45 4.68 4.89 0.12
C LYS A 45 5.48 4.85 1.43
N TYR A 46 6.49 3.99 1.51
CA TYR A 46 7.34 3.90 2.69
C TYR A 46 8.07 5.21 2.98
N LYS A 47 8.61 5.90 1.95
CA LYS A 47 9.23 7.23 2.13
C LYS A 47 8.26 8.29 2.64
N LYS A 48 6.98 8.23 2.22
CA LYS A 48 5.95 9.21 2.61
C LYS A 48 5.39 8.96 4.01
N ILE A 49 5.15 7.70 4.37
CA ILE A 49 4.39 7.31 5.57
C ILE A 49 5.31 6.77 6.67
N GLY A 50 6.45 6.19 6.30
CA GLY A 50 7.35 5.49 7.21
C GLY A 50 6.91 4.07 7.60
N SER A 51 5.83 3.56 6.99
CA SER A 51 5.28 2.23 7.29
C SER A 51 5.14 1.36 6.04
N VAL A 52 5.29 0.06 6.24
CA VAL A 52 5.04 -1.00 5.24
C VAL A 52 3.62 -1.55 5.30
N ALA A 53 2.81 -1.13 6.29
CA ALA A 53 1.43 -1.57 6.41
C ALA A 53 0.57 -1.00 5.27
N ASN A 54 -0.43 -1.77 4.83
CA ASN A 54 -1.43 -1.24 3.92
C ASN A 54 -2.34 -0.26 4.68
N ILE A 55 -2.53 0.92 4.10
CA ILE A 55 -3.46 1.91 4.64
C ILE A 55 -4.86 1.54 4.15
N PRO A 56 -5.85 1.42 5.06
CA PRO A 56 -7.22 1.20 4.66
C PRO A 56 -7.70 2.36 3.77
N GLY A 57 -8.45 2.03 2.72
CA GLY A 57 -9.11 3.05 1.92
C GLY A 57 -10.04 3.89 2.79
N ARG A 58 -10.25 5.16 2.42
CA ARG A 58 -11.17 6.07 3.13
C ARG A 58 -12.63 5.58 3.15
N GLY A 59 -12.96 4.59 2.32
CA GLY A 59 -14.32 4.13 2.09
C GLY A 59 -15.11 5.10 1.21
N ARG A 60 -16.31 4.67 0.82
CA ARG A 60 -17.27 5.50 0.10
C ARG A 60 -17.88 6.51 1.08
N LYS A 61 -18.00 7.78 0.69
CA LYS A 61 -18.72 8.77 1.48
C LYS A 61 -20.18 8.33 1.66
N GLU A 62 -20.69 8.45 2.87
CA GLU A 62 -22.10 8.19 3.16
C GLU A 62 -22.99 9.23 2.48
N ILE A 63 -24.20 8.82 2.09
CA ILE A 63 -25.20 9.70 1.47
C ILE A 63 -25.72 10.72 2.48
N LEU A 64 -26.02 10.26 3.70
CA LEU A 64 -26.56 11.10 4.76
C LEU A 64 -25.46 11.60 5.68
N SER A 65 -25.51 12.89 6.00
CA SER A 65 -24.68 13.46 7.07
C SER A 65 -25.15 12.96 8.44
N THR A 66 -24.25 13.04 9.43
CA THR A 66 -24.58 12.73 10.83
C THR A 66 -25.76 13.57 11.35
N THR A 67 -25.84 14.83 10.95
CA THR A 67 -26.96 15.73 11.29
C THR A 67 -28.28 15.25 10.67
N ALA A 68 -28.25 14.83 9.40
CA ALA A 68 -29.45 14.30 8.74
C ALA A 68 -29.94 13.01 9.41
N LYS A 69 -29.02 12.10 9.78
CA LYS A 69 -29.35 10.88 10.55
C LYS A 69 -30.02 11.21 11.88
N ARG A 70 -29.52 12.21 12.63
CA ARG A 70 -30.12 12.65 13.90
C ARG A 70 -31.55 13.18 13.75
N LYS A 71 -31.86 13.83 12.63
CA LYS A 71 -33.21 14.35 12.34
C LYS A 71 -34.23 13.27 11.96
N ILE A 72 -33.79 12.07 11.59
CA ILE A 72 -34.70 10.96 11.24
C ILE A 72 -35.17 10.20 12.48
N ILE A 73 -34.34 10.15 13.52
CA ILE A 73 -34.63 9.42 14.76
C ILE A 73 -35.52 10.25 15.70
N HIS A 74 -35.52 11.57 15.54
CA HIS A 74 -36.22 12.51 16.42
C HIS A 74 -37.49 13.06 15.77
#